data_AF-A0A6B9ZES2-F1
#
_entry.id   AF-A0A6B9ZES2-F1
#
_cell.length_a   1.000
_cell.length_b   1.000
_cell.length_c   1.000
_cell.angle_alpha   90.00
_cell.angle_beta   90.00
_cell.angle_gamma   90.00
#
_symmetry.space_group_name_H-M   'P 1'
#
loop_
_entity.id
_entity.type
_entity.pdbx_description
1 polymer ?
#
loop_
_entity_poly.entity_id
_entity_poly.type
_entity_poly.pdbx_seq_one_letter_code
_entity_poly.pdbx_strand_id
1 'polypeptide(L)'
;MSQQQSIFDESFDQSLTVDRKRLLSIALKIYLCVIFFLAAWTIVYRTYGLVYLLNSENFPFYNSDIKRVIVGNYVLAVITAIAWILMAYFVLKGKRWAIRFNLGVAIIWGIAAVADMIFSLPFNPPSIQSFLLFVPYWVMLLLIRKRWDNS
;
A
#
# COMPACT_ATOMS: atom_id res chain seq x y z
N MET A 1 37.14 -49.32 5.34
CA MET A 1 36.35 -48.54 4.37
C MET A 1 36.44 -47.08 4.76
N SER A 2 37.38 -46.34 4.18
CA SER A 2 37.56 -44.90 4.42
C SER A 2 36.47 -44.13 3.68
N GLN A 3 35.57 -43.48 4.42
CA GLN A 3 34.64 -42.51 3.86
C GLN A 3 35.47 -41.36 3.26
N GLN A 4 35.44 -41.26 1.94
CA GLN A 4 36.00 -40.15 1.19
C GLN A 4 35.19 -38.90 1.58
N GLN A 5 35.78 -38.03 2.41
CA GLN A 5 35.21 -36.72 2.72
C GLN A 5 35.09 -35.93 1.42
N SER A 6 33.86 -35.67 1.00
CA SER A 6 33.56 -34.80 -0.14
C SER A 6 34.12 -33.41 0.15
N ILE A 7 34.98 -32.90 -0.74
CA ILE A 7 35.52 -31.53 -0.71
C ILE A 7 34.42 -30.49 -0.98
N PHE A 8 33.28 -30.93 -1.51
CA PHE A 8 32.11 -30.08 -1.63
C PHE A 8 31.39 -30.04 -0.29
N ASP A 9 31.56 -28.92 0.42
CA ASP A 9 30.72 -28.57 1.55
C ASP A 9 29.25 -28.63 1.12
N GLU A 10 28.39 -29.19 1.98
CA GLU A 10 26.92 -29.15 1.87
C GLU A 10 26.36 -27.72 1.73
N SER A 11 27.20 -26.69 1.90
CA SER A 11 26.91 -25.29 1.64
C SER A 11 26.73 -24.96 0.15
N PHE A 12 27.26 -25.77 -0.77
CA PHE A 12 27.05 -25.59 -2.22
C PHE A 12 25.63 -25.94 -2.68
N ASP A 13 24.93 -26.81 -1.94
CA ASP A 13 23.53 -27.17 -2.20
C ASP A 13 22.53 -26.22 -1.52
N GLN A 14 23.01 -25.20 -0.80
CA GLN A 14 22.16 -24.08 -0.43
C GLN A 14 21.82 -23.31 -1.71
N SER A 15 20.72 -23.71 -2.35
CA SER A 15 20.07 -22.93 -3.40
C SER A 15 20.14 -21.47 -2.98
N LEU A 16 20.88 -20.65 -3.72
CA LEU A 16 20.98 -19.21 -3.52
C LEU A 16 19.57 -18.65 -3.55
N THR A 17 18.90 -18.63 -2.39
CA THR A 17 17.57 -18.09 -2.24
C THR A 17 17.76 -16.59 -2.35
N VAL A 18 17.60 -16.09 -3.58
CA VAL A 18 17.78 -14.68 -3.90
C VAL A 18 16.88 -13.90 -2.96
N ASP A 19 17.48 -13.14 -2.04
CA ASP A 19 16.71 -12.31 -1.11
C ASP A 19 15.97 -11.25 -1.92
N ARG A 20 14.63 -11.37 -1.99
CA ARG A 20 13.75 -10.48 -2.74
C ARG A 20 13.95 -9.00 -2.37
N LYS A 21 14.45 -8.71 -1.16
CA LYS A 21 14.79 -7.33 -0.73
C LYS A 21 15.94 -6.72 -1.54
N ARG A 22 16.84 -7.53 -2.09
CA ARG A 22 17.95 -7.07 -2.94
C ARG A 22 17.48 -6.62 -4.33
N LEU A 23 16.30 -7.07 -4.76
CA LEU A 23 15.69 -6.64 -6.02
C LEU A 23 15.12 -5.21 -5.96
N LEU A 24 15.00 -4.63 -4.76
CA LEU A 24 14.44 -3.29 -4.56
C LEU A 24 15.49 -2.23 -4.90
N SER A 25 15.24 -1.44 -5.95
CA SER A 25 16.04 -0.25 -6.27
C SER A 25 15.95 0.79 -5.16
N ILE A 26 16.96 1.68 -5.10
CA ILE A 26 16.95 2.80 -4.13
C ILE A 26 15.70 3.67 -4.34
N ALA A 27 15.34 3.95 -5.59
CA ALA A 27 14.13 4.70 -5.93
C ALA A 27 12.87 4.03 -5.35
N LEU A 28 12.72 2.72 -5.51
CA LEU A 28 11.56 1.99 -4.97
C LEU A 28 11.52 2.04 -3.44
N LYS A 29 12.67 1.99 -2.76
CA LYS A 29 12.75 2.16 -1.30
C LYS A 29 12.33 3.57 -0.85
N ILE A 30 12.73 4.60 -1.60
CA ILE A 30 12.29 5.98 -1.35
C ILE A 30 10.77 6.08 -1.48
N TYR A 31 10.19 5.53 -2.55
CA TYR A 31 8.74 5.47 -2.71
C TYR A 31 8.05 4.77 -1.55
N LEU A 32 8.54 3.60 -1.12
CA LEU A 32 7.99 2.88 0.03
C LEU A 32 7.99 3.74 1.31
N CYS A 33 9.06 4.52 1.54
CA CYS A 33 9.16 5.45 2.67
C CYS A 33 8.12 6.58 2.58
N VAL A 34 8.01 7.20 1.40
CA VAL A 34 7.02 8.26 1.14
C VAL A 34 5.59 7.74 1.36
N ILE A 35 5.28 6.53 0.86
CA ILE A 35 3.98 5.88 1.05
C ILE A 35 3.69 5.68 2.54
N PHE A 36 4.68 5.19 3.31
CA PHE A 36 4.55 5.03 4.75
C PHE A 36 4.25 6.36 5.46
N PHE A 37 4.99 7.42 5.12
CA PHE A 37 4.84 8.72 5.75
C PHE A 37 3.48 9.34 5.43
N LEU A 38 3.06 9.30 4.17
CA LEU A 38 1.75 9.77 3.72
C LEU A 38 0.61 9.01 4.40
N ALA A 39 0.75 7.69 4.56
CA ALA A 39 -0.24 6.87 5.23
C ALA A 39 -0.33 7.22 6.72
N ALA A 40 0.80 7.33 7.42
CA ALA A 40 0.84 7.72 8.83
C ALA A 40 0.22 9.11 9.05
N TRP A 41 0.61 10.09 8.22
CA TRP A 41 0.02 11.42 8.23
C TRP A 41 -1.49 11.38 8.01
N THR A 42 -1.96 10.60 7.04
CA THR A 42 -3.40 10.47 6.72
C THR A 42 -4.16 9.87 7.90
N ILE A 43 -3.63 8.84 8.56
CA ILE A 43 -4.26 8.24 9.74
C ILE A 43 -4.40 9.29 10.84
N VAL A 44 -3.32 10.02 11.16
CA VAL A 44 -3.35 11.04 12.22
C VAL A 44 -4.35 12.14 11.88
N TYR A 45 -4.24 12.72 10.68
CA TYR A 45 -5.09 13.83 10.25
C TYR A 45 -6.58 13.44 10.22
N ARG A 46 -6.92 12.27 9.66
CA ARG A 46 -8.30 11.80 9.57
C ARG A 46 -8.85 11.38 10.92
N THR A 47 -8.05 10.73 11.77
CA THR A 47 -8.50 10.35 13.11
C THR A 47 -8.76 11.59 13.98
N TYR A 48 -7.85 12.57 13.94
CA TYR A 48 -8.06 13.84 14.62
C TYR A 48 -9.32 14.56 14.12
N GLY A 49 -9.51 14.66 12.81
CA GLY A 49 -10.70 15.28 12.22
C GLY A 49 -12.00 14.55 12.59
N LEU A 50 -11.97 13.22 12.67
CA LEU A 50 -13.12 12.42 13.12
C LEU A 50 -13.45 12.69 14.59
N VAL A 51 -12.45 12.68 15.48
CA VAL A 51 -12.64 12.98 16.91
C VAL A 51 -13.19 14.40 17.09
N TYR A 52 -12.64 15.38 16.37
CA TYR A 52 -13.14 16.74 16.39
C TYR A 52 -14.61 16.82 15.92
N LEU A 53 -14.96 16.13 14.83
CA LEU A 53 -16.33 16.10 14.30
C LEU A 53 -17.32 15.42 15.25
N LEU A 54 -16.89 14.38 15.97
CA LEU A 54 -17.75 13.68 16.93
C LEU A 54 -18.00 14.48 18.21
N ASN A 55 -17.02 15.30 18.63
CA ASN A 55 -17.08 16.10 19.87
C ASN A 55 -17.56 17.54 19.67
N SER A 56 -17.67 18.02 18.43
CA SER A 56 -18.09 19.38 18.14
C SER A 56 -19.62 19.48 18.14
N GLU A 57 -20.16 20.21 19.12
CA GLU A 57 -21.59 20.56 19.21
C GLU A 57 -22.02 21.53 18.11
N ASN A 58 -21.06 22.17 17.43
CA ASN A 58 -21.27 23.20 16.41
C ASN A 58 -21.23 22.66 14.97
N PHE A 59 -21.23 21.34 14.75
CA PHE A 59 -21.18 20.81 13.39
C PHE A 59 -22.51 21.06 12.64
N PRO A 60 -22.53 21.87 11.56
CA PRO A 60 -23.76 22.43 10.99
C PRO A 60 -24.60 21.46 10.13
N PHE A 61 -24.42 20.15 10.27
CA PHE A 61 -25.19 19.13 9.55
C PHE A 61 -26.04 18.33 10.54
N TYR A 62 -27.18 18.92 10.95
CA TYR A 62 -28.16 18.30 11.85
C TYR A 62 -28.88 17.09 11.22
N ASN A 63 -28.78 16.91 9.90
CA ASN A 63 -29.29 15.72 9.23
C ASN A 63 -28.39 14.50 9.52
N SER A 64 -28.98 13.49 10.15
CA SER A 64 -28.34 12.22 10.51
C SER A 64 -27.64 11.55 9.32
N ASP A 65 -28.19 11.66 8.12
CA ASP A 65 -27.65 11.02 6.92
C ASP A 65 -26.37 11.66 6.40
N ILE A 66 -26.27 12.99 6.41
CA ILE A 66 -25.06 13.70 5.98
C ILE A 66 -23.91 13.42 6.95
N LYS A 67 -24.20 13.42 8.26
CA LYS A 67 -23.21 13.08 9.30
C LYS A 67 -22.68 11.65 9.11
N ARG A 68 -23.55 10.68 8.79
CA ARG A 68 -23.16 9.29 8.51
C ARG A 68 -22.23 9.19 7.30
N VAL A 69 -22.54 9.88 6.21
CA VAL A 69 -21.70 9.90 5.00
C VAL A 69 -20.32 10.48 5.31
N ILE A 70 -20.26 11.59 6.04
CA ILE A 70 -18.97 12.22 6.41
C ILE A 70 -18.16 11.27 7.31
N VAL A 71 -18.75 10.73 8.39
CA VAL A 71 -18.06 9.77 9.27
C VAL A 71 -17.57 8.55 8.47
N GLY A 72 -18.40 8.02 7.58
CA GLY A 72 -18.03 6.93 6.68
C GLY A 72 -16.82 7.27 5.80
N ASN A 73 -16.74 8.51 5.28
CA ASN A 73 -15.59 8.98 4.52
C ASN A 73 -14.30 8.98 5.35
N TYR A 74 -14.35 9.48 6.59
CA TYR A 74 -13.19 9.49 7.49
C TYR A 74 -12.70 8.06 7.81
N VAL A 75 -13.62 7.14 8.10
CA VAL A 75 -13.29 5.73 8.35
C VAL A 75 -12.67 5.09 7.10
N LEU A 76 -13.27 5.29 5.93
CA LEU A 76 -12.75 4.74 4.67
C LEU A 76 -11.36 5.28 4.33
N ALA A 77 -11.09 6.56 4.62
CA ALA A 77 -9.78 7.17 4.45
C ALA A 77 -8.71 6.51 5.35
N VAL A 78 -9.07 6.19 6.60
CA VAL A 78 -8.17 5.45 7.53
C VAL A 78 -7.92 4.02 7.02
N ILE A 79 -8.96 3.31 6.58
CA ILE A 79 -8.81 1.96 5.98
C ILE A 79 -7.88 2.02 4.77
N THR A 80 -8.01 3.05 3.94
CA THR A 80 -7.17 3.23 2.75
C THR A 80 -5.71 3.50 3.14
N ALA A 81 -5.46 4.34 4.14
CA ALA A 81 -4.12 4.57 4.65
C ALA A 81 -3.49 3.29 5.27
N ILE A 82 -4.29 2.46 5.94
CA ILE A 82 -3.84 1.14 6.40
C ILE A 82 -3.44 0.26 5.21
N ALA A 83 -4.23 0.26 4.13
CA ALA A 83 -3.88 -0.48 2.92
C ALA A 83 -2.53 -0.03 2.32
N TRP A 84 -2.22 1.28 2.34
CA TRP A 84 -0.94 1.82 1.89
C TRP A 84 0.23 1.35 2.75
N ILE A 85 0.04 1.30 4.07
CA ILE A 85 1.03 0.73 4.99
C ILE A 85 1.26 -0.73 4.65
N LEU A 86 0.21 -1.52 4.44
CA LEU A 86 0.31 -2.94 4.09
C LEU A 86 1.02 -3.14 2.74
N MET A 87 0.71 -2.31 1.74
CA MET A 87 1.37 -2.30 0.43
C MET A 87 2.88 -2.16 0.59
N ALA A 88 3.30 -1.16 1.37
CA ALA A 88 4.72 -0.90 1.56
C ALA A 88 5.39 -1.96 2.45
N TYR A 89 4.71 -2.38 3.52
CA TYR A 89 5.20 -3.38 4.47
C TYR A 89 5.46 -4.74 3.82
N PHE A 90 4.53 -5.25 3.00
CA PHE A 90 4.71 -6.55 2.35
C PHE A 90 5.85 -6.56 1.34
N VAL A 91 6.05 -5.46 0.63
CA VAL A 91 7.18 -5.29 -0.29
C VAL A 91 8.50 -5.25 0.50
N LEU A 92 8.60 -4.46 1.58
CA LEU A 92 9.81 -4.42 2.42
C LEU A 92 10.14 -5.77 3.08
N LYS A 93 9.12 -6.55 3.44
CA LYS A 93 9.29 -7.89 4.01
C LYS A 93 9.64 -8.96 2.97
N GLY A 94 9.64 -8.64 1.68
CA GLY A 94 9.97 -9.64 0.65
C GLY A 94 8.90 -10.72 0.49
N LYS A 95 7.62 -10.43 0.80
CA LYS A 95 6.55 -11.44 0.71
C LYS A 95 6.27 -11.80 -0.75
N ARG A 96 6.18 -13.11 -1.05
CA ARG A 96 5.92 -13.63 -2.43
C ARG A 96 4.69 -12.99 -3.09
N TRP A 97 3.62 -12.78 -2.32
CA TRP A 97 2.36 -12.23 -2.82
C TRP A 97 2.28 -10.70 -2.78
N ALA A 98 3.34 -9.99 -2.36
CA ALA A 98 3.31 -8.53 -2.18
C ALA A 98 2.95 -7.79 -3.48
N ILE A 99 3.50 -8.20 -4.62
CA ILE A 99 3.21 -7.58 -5.93
C ILE A 99 1.76 -7.83 -6.34
N ARG A 100 1.23 -9.03 -6.10
CA ARG A 100 -0.17 -9.36 -6.41
C ARG A 100 -1.14 -8.55 -5.57
N PHE A 101 -0.84 -8.38 -4.28
CA PHE A 101 -1.61 -7.51 -3.39
C PHE A 101 -1.60 -6.06 -3.88
N ASN A 102 -0.41 -5.52 -4.21
CA ASN A 102 -0.28 -4.17 -4.75
C ASN A 102 -1.05 -3.98 -6.06
N LEU A 103 -1.06 -4.99 -6.94
CA LEU A 103 -1.83 -4.98 -8.18
C LEU A 103 -3.34 -4.97 -7.90
N GLY A 104 -3.81 -5.77 -6.94
CA GLY A 104 -5.22 -5.76 -6.52
C GLY A 104 -5.65 -4.39 -5.99
N VAL A 105 -4.81 -3.77 -5.16
CA VAL A 105 -5.04 -2.40 -4.68
C VAL A 105 -5.06 -1.41 -5.84
N ALA A 106 -4.12 -1.50 -6.79
CA ALA A 106 -4.08 -0.63 -7.97
C ALA A 106 -5.37 -0.72 -8.81
N ILE A 107 -5.92 -1.93 -9.00
CA ILE A 107 -7.16 -2.15 -9.75
C ILE A 107 -8.35 -1.55 -9.03
N ILE A 108 -8.54 -1.87 -7.74
CA ILE A 108 -9.64 -1.33 -6.92
C ILE A 108 -9.61 0.20 -6.96
N TRP A 109 -8.42 0.77 -6.85
CA TRP A 109 -8.24 2.20 -6.81
C TRP A 109 -8.44 2.87 -8.17
N GLY A 110 -8.00 2.23 -9.26
CA GLY A 110 -8.30 2.68 -10.61
C GLY A 110 -9.80 2.70 -10.89
N ILE A 111 -10.53 1.66 -10.46
CA ILE A 111 -12.01 1.63 -10.56
C ILE A 111 -12.64 2.76 -9.75
N ALA A 112 -12.16 2.99 -8.52
CA ALA A 112 -12.66 4.07 -7.67
C ALA A 112 -12.42 5.45 -8.30
N ALA A 113 -11.24 5.68 -8.88
CA ALA A 113 -10.92 6.94 -9.56
C ALA A 113 -11.80 7.18 -10.81
N VAL A 114 -12.08 6.13 -11.59
CA VAL A 114 -12.99 6.22 -12.74
C VAL A 114 -14.43 6.48 -12.28
N ALA A 115 -14.89 5.80 -11.22
CA ALA A 115 -16.22 6.04 -10.65
C ALA A 115 -16.37 7.48 -10.15
N ASP A 116 -15.34 8.03 -9.50
CA ASP A 116 -15.31 9.43 -9.06
C ASP A 116 -15.44 10.41 -10.23
N MET A 117 -14.69 10.18 -11.32
CA MET A 117 -14.77 11.00 -12.54
C MET A 117 -16.17 10.98 -13.19
N ILE A 118 -16.83 9.81 -13.21
CA ILE A 118 -18.12 9.65 -13.90
C ILE A 118 -19.27 10.19 -13.05
N PHE A 119 -19.27 9.89 -11.76
CA PHE A 119 -20.41 10.14 -10.88
C PHE A 119 -20.28 11.43 -10.05
N SER A 120 -19.16 12.16 -10.17
CA SER A 120 -18.88 13.40 -9.40
C SER A 120 -19.19 13.21 -7.92
N LEU A 121 -18.76 12.07 -7.38
CA LEU A 121 -19.12 11.69 -6.02
C LEU A 121 -18.52 12.71 -5.05
N PRO A 122 -19.30 13.25 -4.08
CA PRO A 122 -18.75 14.11 -3.03
C PRO A 122 -17.85 13.32 -2.05
N PHE A 123 -17.72 12.01 -2.28
CA PHE A 123 -16.75 11.20 -1.59
C PHE A 123 -15.37 11.73 -1.97
N ASN A 124 -14.55 11.93 -0.97
CA ASN A 124 -13.15 12.27 -1.10
C ASN A 124 -12.33 10.97 -0.92
N PRO A 125 -12.49 9.90 -1.75
CA PRO A 125 -11.53 8.80 -1.78
C PRO A 125 -10.23 9.36 -2.37
N PRO A 126 -9.10 8.63 -2.36
CA PRO A 126 -7.85 9.25 -2.71
C PRO A 126 -7.95 9.76 -4.15
N SER A 127 -7.86 11.08 -4.29
CA SER A 127 -8.15 11.80 -5.51
C SER A 127 -7.29 11.29 -6.66
N ILE A 128 -7.67 11.60 -7.90
CA ILE A 128 -6.85 11.37 -9.10
C ILE A 128 -5.38 11.78 -8.88
N GLN A 129 -5.15 12.84 -8.09
CA GLN A 129 -3.82 13.32 -7.73
C GLN A 129 -3.00 12.26 -6.97
N SER A 130 -3.61 11.56 -6.02
CA SER A 130 -2.96 10.46 -5.32
C SER A 130 -2.70 9.29 -6.27
N PHE A 131 -3.66 8.92 -7.14
CA PHE A 131 -3.45 7.85 -8.11
C PHE A 131 -2.20 8.11 -8.97
N LEU A 132 -2.04 9.33 -9.49
CA LEU A 132 -0.86 9.76 -10.26
C LEU A 132 0.46 9.62 -9.48
N LEU A 133 0.45 9.84 -8.17
CA LEU A 133 1.63 9.63 -7.32
C LEU A 133 2.03 8.15 -7.21
N PHE A 134 1.04 7.25 -7.18
CA PHE A 134 1.25 5.80 -7.02
C PHE A 134 1.51 5.06 -8.35
N VAL A 135 1.16 5.64 -9.51
CA VAL A 135 1.43 5.02 -10.82
C VAL A 135 2.92 4.68 -11.01
N PRO A 136 3.89 5.61 -10.82
CA PRO A 136 5.31 5.29 -10.95
C PRO A 136 5.76 4.15 -10.03
N TYR A 137 5.21 4.09 -8.82
CA TYR A 137 5.48 3.03 -7.86
C TYR A 137 5.02 1.65 -8.38
N TRP A 138 3.78 1.55 -8.87
CA TRP A 138 3.26 0.28 -9.42
C TRP A 138 4.02 -0.16 -10.67
N VAL A 139 4.40 0.79 -11.54
CA VAL A 139 5.24 0.50 -12.71
C VAL A 139 6.57 -0.11 -12.27
N MET A 140 7.26 0.49 -11.29
CA MET A 140 8.52 -0.06 -10.76
C MET A 140 8.36 -1.46 -10.16
N LEU A 141 7.25 -1.72 -9.45
CA LEU A 141 6.95 -3.06 -8.93
C LEU A 141 6.73 -4.09 -10.04
N LEU A 142 6.03 -3.70 -11.11
CA LEU A 142 5.78 -4.60 -12.24
C LEU A 142 7.08 -4.93 -12.99
N LEU A 143 8.02 -3.99 -13.09
CA LEU A 143 9.34 -4.21 -13.71
C LEU A 143 10.17 -5.28 -12.97
N ILE A 144 10.01 -5.40 -11.65
CA ILE A 144 10.73 -6.42 -10.86
C ILE A 144 9.92 -7.71 -10.67
N ARG A 145 8.66 -7.78 -11.11
CA ARG A 145 7.75 -8.90 -10.87
C ARG A 145 8.31 -10.25 -11.30
N LYS A 146 8.80 -10.36 -12.54
CA LYS A 146 9.34 -11.63 -13.06
C LYS A 146 10.51 -12.15 -12.21
N ARG A 147 11.38 -11.25 -11.75
CA ARG A 147 12.50 -11.58 -10.86
C ARG A 147 12.02 -11.93 -9.45
N TRP A 148 11.00 -11.23 -8.97
CA TRP A 148 10.41 -11.44 -7.66
C TRP A 148 9.70 -12.79 -7.49
N ASP A 149 8.97 -13.21 -8.52
CA ASP A 149 8.23 -14.48 -8.55
C ASP A 149 9.17 -15.69 -8.71
N ASN A 150 10.34 -15.48 -9.34
CA ASN A 150 11.36 -16.51 -9.60
C ASN A 150 12.47 -16.59 -8.53
N SER A 151 12.54 -15.59 -7.64
CA SER A 151 13.33 -15.64 -6.38
C SER A 151 12.46 -16.24 -5.30
#